data_AF-C4Z3D9-F1
#
_entry.id   AF-C4Z3D9-F1
#
_cell.length_a   1.000
_cell.length_b   1.000
_cell.length_c   1.000
_cell.angle_alpha   90.00
_cell.angle_beta   90.00
_cell.angle_gamma   90.00
#
_symmetry.space_group_name_H-M   'P 1'
#
loop_
_entity.id
_entity.type
_entity.pdbx_description
1 polymer ?
#
loop_
_entity_poly.entity_id
_entity_poly.type
_entity_poly.pdbx_seq_one_letter_code
_entity_poly.pdbx_strand_id
1 'polypeptide(L)'
;MNKITRVIDFQKMYKLKTPASRYSELSVSISEKGMLTISSSLFNKMEKFDNKVIADFYLTSDMKTLAIKSSANANFKFPKSRRLQCNELLYLLDRNGFSTPVKYIVDWNDANNCFTGSLATL
;
A
#
# COMPACT_ATOMS: atom_id res chain seq x y z
N MET A 1 1.82 46.67 5.32
CA MET A 1 1.41 45.36 5.87
C MET A 1 2.47 44.89 6.84
N ASN A 2 2.19 44.88 8.15
CA ASN A 2 3.16 44.42 9.16
C ASN A 2 3.17 42.88 9.20
N LYS A 3 4.33 42.28 8.88
CA LYS A 3 4.58 40.86 9.13
C LYS A 3 4.67 40.65 10.64
N ILE A 4 3.69 39.97 11.22
CA ILE A 4 3.77 39.51 12.60
C ILE A 4 4.71 38.31 12.62
N THR A 5 5.95 38.54 13.05
CA THR A 5 6.92 37.46 13.28
C THR A 5 6.57 36.79 14.61
N ARG A 6 6.10 35.55 14.57
CA ARG A 6 5.86 34.76 15.78
C ARG A 6 7.20 34.20 16.27
N VAL A 7 7.58 34.53 17.49
CA VAL A 7 8.72 33.91 18.18
C VAL A 7 8.28 32.51 18.64
N ILE A 8 9.04 31.48 18.26
CA ILE A 8 8.77 30.09 18.61
C ILE A 8 9.68 29.66 19.75
N ASP A 9 9.08 29.20 20.86
CA ASP A 9 9.78 28.60 22.00
C ASP A 9 9.74 27.07 21.90
N PHE A 10 10.80 26.49 21.35
CA PHE A 10 10.91 25.05 21.14
C PHE A 10 11.01 24.24 22.43
N GLN A 11 11.35 24.85 23.57
CA GLN A 11 11.39 24.16 24.87
C GLN A 11 9.98 23.85 25.39
N LYS A 12 8.97 24.61 24.93
CA LYS A 12 7.55 24.40 25.25
C LYS A 12 6.81 23.52 24.24
N MET A 13 7.52 22.98 23.25
CA MET A 13 6.93 22.13 22.21
C MET A 13 7.17 20.65 22.47
N TYR A 14 6.23 19.82 22.06
CA TYR A 14 6.41 18.37 22.07
C TYR A 14 7.35 17.95 20.95
N LYS A 15 8.52 17.41 21.30
CA LYS A 15 9.41 16.75 20.34
C LYS A 15 8.84 15.37 20.01
N LEU A 16 8.31 15.22 18.80
CA LEU A 16 7.87 13.93 18.30
C LEU A 16 9.07 12.98 18.14
N LYS A 17 8.91 11.73 18.54
CA LYS A 17 9.88 10.67 18.23
C LYS A 17 9.55 10.08 16.86
N THR A 18 10.57 9.71 16.11
CA THR A 18 10.39 8.89 14.91
C THR A 18 9.68 7.60 15.32
N PRO A 19 8.52 7.27 14.74
CA PRO A 19 7.89 5.98 14.97
C PRO A 19 8.87 4.85 14.68
N ALA A 20 8.79 3.73 15.40
CA ALA A 20 9.54 2.53 15.06
C ALA A 20 9.32 2.23 13.57
N SER A 21 10.42 1.99 12.85
CA SER A 21 10.45 1.93 11.39
C SER A 21 9.37 0.99 10.84
N ARG A 22 8.28 1.56 10.30
CA ARG A 22 7.33 0.86 9.42
C ARG A 22 7.91 0.61 8.01
N TYR A 23 9.16 1.01 7.77
CA TYR A 23 9.76 1.00 6.43
C TYR A 23 10.04 -0.40 5.89
N SER A 24 10.13 -1.43 6.74
CA SER A 24 10.34 -2.82 6.29
C SER A 24 9.05 -3.54 5.90
N GLU A 25 7.89 -2.99 6.26
CA GLU A 25 6.62 -3.69 6.09
C GLU A 25 6.24 -3.77 4.60
N LEU A 26 6.02 -5.01 4.14
CA LEU A 26 5.51 -5.26 2.80
C LEU A 26 4.00 -5.10 2.86
N SER A 27 3.48 -4.12 2.12
CA SER A 27 2.06 -3.83 2.22
C SER A 27 1.47 -3.29 0.94
N VAL A 28 0.17 -3.51 0.81
CA VAL A 28 -0.69 -2.92 -0.21
C VAL A 28 -1.78 -2.16 0.50
N SER A 29 -2.03 -0.91 0.11
CA SER A 29 -3.12 -0.11 0.69
C SER A 29 -3.96 0.51 -0.40
N ILE A 30 -5.24 0.66 -0.13
CA ILE A 30 -6.15 1.46 -0.97
C ILE A 30 -6.76 2.58 -0.14
N SER A 31 -6.70 3.80 -0.67
CA SER A 31 -7.27 4.97 -0.02
C SER A 31 -8.78 5.06 -0.25
N GLU A 32 -9.43 5.97 0.49
CA GLU A 32 -10.85 6.35 0.29
C GLU A 32 -11.18 6.78 -1.15
N LYS A 33 -10.18 7.28 -1.88
CA LYS A 33 -10.33 7.71 -3.28
C LYS A 33 -9.95 6.62 -4.27
N GLY A 34 -9.74 5.38 -3.83
CA GLY A 34 -9.37 4.26 -4.71
C GLY A 34 -7.92 4.25 -5.17
N MET A 35 -7.02 4.97 -4.48
CA MET A 35 -5.60 4.97 -4.83
C MET A 35 -4.92 3.72 -4.26
N LEU A 36 -4.61 2.75 -5.12
CA LEU A 36 -3.83 1.57 -4.78
C LEU A 36 -2.35 1.93 -4.66
N THR A 37 -1.75 1.64 -3.51
CA THR A 37 -0.35 1.94 -3.20
C THR A 37 0.36 0.69 -2.70
N ILE A 38 1.51 0.37 -3.28
CA ILE A 38 2.40 -0.67 -2.75
C ILE A 38 3.57 -0.03 -2.00
N SER A 39 3.96 -0.65 -0.88
CA SER A 39 5.07 -0.14 -0.07
C SER A 39 6.38 -0.18 -0.86
N SER A 40 7.33 0.71 -0.52
CA SER A 40 8.63 0.75 -1.20
C SER A 40 9.38 -0.59 -1.08
N SER A 41 9.29 -1.23 0.08
CA SER A 41 9.92 -2.52 0.34
C SER A 41 9.29 -3.64 -0.48
N LEU A 42 7.96 -3.65 -0.63
CA LEU A 42 7.28 -4.59 -1.52
C LEU A 42 7.66 -4.34 -2.98
N PHE A 43 7.59 -3.10 -3.46
CA PHE A 43 7.97 -2.74 -4.84
C PHE A 43 9.40 -3.18 -5.19
N ASN A 44 10.33 -3.07 -4.24
CA ASN A 44 11.71 -3.48 -4.44
C ASN A 44 11.91 -5.01 -4.45
N LYS A 45 11.04 -5.77 -3.79
CA LYS A 45 11.09 -7.23 -3.76
C LYS A 45 10.32 -7.88 -4.93
N MET A 46 9.38 -7.18 -5.53
CA MET A 46 8.61 -7.70 -6.67
C MET A 46 9.50 -7.84 -7.90
N GLU A 47 9.23 -8.90 -8.69
CA GLU A 47 9.90 -9.14 -9.95
C GLU A 47 9.64 -8.00 -10.95
N LYS A 48 10.64 -7.71 -11.78
CA LYS A 48 10.59 -6.66 -12.79
C LYS A 48 10.60 -7.26 -14.18
N PHE A 49 9.62 -6.87 -14.99
CA PHE A 49 9.57 -7.16 -16.42
C PHE A 49 9.84 -5.85 -17.17
N ASP A 50 10.88 -5.81 -18.01
CA ASP A 50 11.31 -4.58 -18.70
C ASP A 50 11.43 -3.35 -17.77
N ASN A 51 12.10 -3.54 -16.62
CA ASN A 51 12.29 -2.51 -15.58
C ASN A 51 11.00 -1.97 -14.95
N LYS A 52 9.86 -2.64 -15.15
CA LYS A 52 8.56 -2.29 -14.55
C LYS A 52 8.11 -3.38 -13.60
N VAL A 53 7.47 -3.00 -12.50
CA VAL A 53 6.77 -3.95 -11.63
C VAL A 53 5.41 -4.20 -12.26
N ILE A 54 5.18 -5.44 -12.67
CA ILE A 54 3.92 -5.89 -13.30
C ILE A 54 3.37 -7.06 -12.48
N ALA A 55 2.09 -6.98 -12.08
CA ALA A 55 1.46 -8.00 -11.25
C ALA A 55 -0.06 -8.05 -11.39
N ASP A 56 -0.64 -9.20 -11.04
CA ASP A 56 -2.07 -9.40 -10.84
C ASP A 56 -2.39 -9.44 -9.35
N PHE A 57 -3.58 -8.95 -9.00
CA PHE A 57 -4.08 -8.91 -7.63
C PHE A 57 -5.32 -9.80 -7.55
N TYR A 58 -5.30 -10.73 -6.60
CA TYR A 58 -6.38 -11.68 -6.35
C TYR A 58 -6.87 -11.51 -4.92
N LEU A 59 -8.19 -11.46 -4.74
CA LEU A 59 -8.81 -11.32 -3.42
C LEU A 59 -9.71 -12.53 -3.15
N THR A 60 -9.72 -12.99 -1.90
CA THR A 60 -10.75 -13.92 -1.43
C THR A 60 -12.12 -13.23 -1.43
N SER A 61 -13.20 -14.01 -1.50
CA SER A 61 -14.56 -13.48 -1.54
C SER A 61 -14.94 -12.66 -0.29
N ASP A 62 -14.31 -12.94 0.84
CA ASP A 62 -14.49 -12.18 2.09
C ASP A 62 -13.59 -10.93 2.17
N MET A 63 -12.81 -10.64 1.12
CA MET A 63 -11.83 -9.56 1.03
C MET A 63 -10.74 -9.56 2.11
N LYS A 64 -10.59 -10.65 2.90
CA LYS A 64 -9.59 -10.65 3.99
C LYS A 64 -8.20 -11.05 3.53
N THR A 65 -8.07 -11.73 2.40
CA THR A 65 -6.80 -12.20 1.87
C THR A 65 -6.54 -11.64 0.49
N LEU A 66 -5.33 -11.12 0.30
CA LEU A 66 -4.80 -10.63 -0.96
C LEU A 66 -3.64 -11.51 -1.41
N ALA A 67 -3.61 -11.91 -2.68
CA ALA A 67 -2.45 -12.49 -3.33
C ALA A 67 -1.98 -11.60 -4.50
N ILE A 68 -0.67 -11.50 -4.67
CA ILE A 68 -0.02 -10.68 -5.69
C ILE A 68 0.94 -11.57 -6.47
N LYS A 69 0.66 -11.76 -7.75
CA LYS A 69 1.45 -12.62 -8.63
C LYS A 69 2.06 -11.81 -9.76
N SER A 70 3.38 -11.81 -9.84
CA SER A 70 4.12 -11.18 -10.92
C SER A 70 4.08 -12.05 -12.18
N SER A 71 3.80 -11.45 -13.34
CA SER A 71 3.89 -12.10 -14.64
C SER A 71 4.10 -11.06 -15.75
N ALA A 72 4.68 -11.47 -16.88
CA ALA A 72 4.91 -10.58 -18.01
C ALA A 72 3.60 -10.02 -18.62
N ASN A 73 2.49 -10.73 -18.46
CA ASN A 73 1.18 -10.40 -19.02
C ASN A 73 0.17 -9.89 -17.98
N ALA A 74 0.62 -9.58 -16.77
CA ALA A 74 -0.27 -9.15 -15.70
C ALA A 74 -0.91 -7.78 -15.97
N ASN A 75 -2.05 -7.54 -15.33
CA ASN A 75 -2.91 -6.39 -15.61
C ASN A 75 -2.40 -5.08 -15.00
N PHE A 76 -1.74 -5.11 -13.85
CA PHE A 76 -1.30 -3.89 -13.17
C PHE A 76 0.17 -3.61 -13.46
N LYS A 77 0.46 -2.41 -13.96
CA LYS A 77 1.82 -1.92 -14.23
C LYS A 77 2.13 -0.74 -13.32
N PHE A 78 2.95 -0.96 -12.29
CA PHE A 78 3.23 0.07 -11.31
C PHE A 78 4.32 1.06 -11.78
N PRO A 79 4.05 2.37 -11.72
CA PRO A 79 5.09 3.39 -11.92
C PRO A 79 6.06 3.43 -10.73
N LYS A 80 7.17 4.16 -10.88
CA LYS A 80 8.14 4.41 -9.79
C LYS A 80 7.51 5.09 -8.56
N SER A 81 6.38 5.78 -8.74
CA SER A 81 5.60 6.37 -7.64
C SER A 81 4.87 5.32 -6.79
N ARG A 82 4.76 4.07 -7.27
CA ARG A 82 4.15 2.91 -6.60
C ARG A 82 2.64 3.04 -6.38
N ARG A 83 2.01 3.96 -7.12
CA ARG A 83 0.61 4.35 -6.95
C ARG A 83 -0.13 4.25 -8.28
N LEU A 84 -1.35 3.71 -8.23
CA LEU A 84 -2.25 3.58 -9.36
C LEU A 84 -3.69 3.83 -8.88
N GLN A 85 -4.51 4.42 -9.75
CA GLN A 85 -5.95 4.50 -9.50
C GLN A 85 -6.58 3.12 -9.76
N CYS A 86 -7.38 2.60 -8.83
CA CYS A 86 -8.07 1.32 -8.96
C CYS A 86 -9.49 1.42 -8.37
N ASN A 87 -10.42 1.91 -9.19
CA ASN A 87 -11.83 2.05 -8.79
C ASN A 87 -12.53 0.71 -8.62
N GLU A 88 -12.10 -0.32 -9.36
CA GLU A 88 -12.66 -1.67 -9.26
C GLU A 88 -12.43 -2.26 -7.87
N LEU A 89 -11.20 -2.17 -7.34
CA LEU A 89 -10.91 -2.62 -5.99
C LEU A 89 -11.68 -1.84 -4.93
N LEU A 90 -11.80 -0.51 -5.10
CA LEU A 90 -12.61 0.32 -4.21
C LEU A 90 -14.07 -0.14 -4.19
N TYR A 91 -14.65 -0.37 -5.37
CA TYR A 91 -16.03 -0.86 -5.53
C TYR A 91 -16.22 -2.25 -4.92
N LEU A 92 -15.28 -3.17 -5.12
CA LEU A 92 -15.34 -4.52 -4.55
C LEU A 92 -15.32 -4.49 -3.02
N LEU A 93 -14.47 -3.65 -2.42
CA LEU A 93 -14.42 -3.49 -0.97
C LEU A 93 -15.71 -2.93 -0.40
N ASP A 94 -16.24 -1.86 -1.00
CA ASP A 94 -17.50 -1.23 -0.57
C ASP A 94 -18.68 -2.21 -0.68
N ARG A 95 -18.80 -2.91 -1.81
CA ARG A 95 -19.84 -3.93 -2.02
C ARG A 95 -19.79 -5.06 -1.00
N ASN A 96 -18.62 -5.38 -0.46
CA ASN A 96 -18.42 -6.42 0.55
C ASN A 96 -18.38 -5.87 1.98
N GLY A 97 -18.79 -4.61 2.20
CA GLY A 97 -18.96 -4.01 3.52
C GLY A 97 -17.68 -3.50 4.19
N PHE A 98 -16.60 -3.29 3.42
CA PHE A 98 -15.33 -2.76 3.94
C PHE A 98 -15.22 -1.26 3.70
N SER A 99 -15.07 -0.50 4.78
CA SER A 99 -14.74 0.94 4.70
C SER A 99 -13.27 1.13 4.38
N THR A 100 -12.98 1.99 3.40
CA THR A 100 -11.62 2.46 3.11
C THR A 100 -11.24 3.63 4.02
N PRO A 101 -9.93 3.88 4.28
CA PRO A 101 -8.78 3.19 3.72
C PRO A 101 -8.57 1.79 4.31
N VAL A 102 -8.13 0.85 3.47
CA VAL A 102 -7.72 -0.48 3.94
C VAL A 102 -6.28 -0.78 3.57
N LYS A 103 -5.66 -1.69 4.34
CA LYS A 103 -4.27 -2.10 4.15
C LYS A 103 -4.15 -3.60 4.34
N TYR A 104 -3.43 -4.25 3.44
CA TYR A 104 -3.00 -5.63 3.54
C TYR A 104 -1.52 -5.67 3.90
N ILE A 105 -1.17 -6.46 4.91
CA ILE A 105 0.22 -6.81 5.19
C ILE A 105 0.50 -8.13 4.49
N VAL A 106 1.49 -8.12 3.60
CA VAL A 106 1.83 -9.27 2.77
C VAL A 106 3.18 -9.84 3.16
N ASP A 107 3.39 -11.11 2.88
CA ASP A 107 4.70 -11.75 2.92
C ASP A 107 4.86 -12.69 1.73
N TRP A 108 6.10 -13.09 1.47
CA TRP A 108 6.40 -14.08 0.44
C TRP A 108 5.87 -15.45 0.84
N ASN A 109 5.21 -16.11 -0.11
CA ASN A 109 4.67 -17.46 0.03
C ASN A 109 5.39 -18.39 -0.96
N ASP A 110 6.36 -19.15 -0.44
CA ASP A 110 7.17 -20.07 -1.26
C ASP A 110 6.33 -21.13 -1.97
N ALA A 111 5.29 -21.65 -1.31
CA ALA A 111 4.45 -22.72 -1.86
C ALA A 111 3.69 -22.27 -3.14
N ASN A 112 3.34 -20.99 -3.22
CA ASN A 112 2.59 -20.44 -4.35
C ASN A 112 3.43 -19.52 -5.26
N ASN A 113 4.72 -19.31 -4.92
CA ASN A 113 5.64 -18.43 -5.61
C ASN A 113 5.04 -17.02 -5.83
N CYS A 114 4.45 -16.45 -4.79
CA CYS A 114 3.77 -15.15 -4.85
C CYS A 114 3.76 -14.45 -3.48
N PHE A 115 3.37 -13.18 -3.44
CA PHE A 115 3.10 -12.52 -2.16
C PHE A 115 1.66 -12.79 -1.75
N THR A 116 1.44 -13.15 -0.49
CA THR A 116 0.11 -13.31 0.10
C THR A 116 0.02 -12.52 1.38
N GLY A 117 -1.14 -11.93 1.67
CA GLY A 117 -1.31 -11.14 2.87
C GLY A 117 -2.74 -11.05 3.35
N SER A 118 -2.87 -10.59 4.58
CA SER A 118 -4.15 -10.44 5.25
C SER A 118 -4.45 -8.97 5.47
N LEU A 119 -5.74 -8.64 5.47
CA LEU A 119 -6.22 -7.33 5.84
C LEU A 119 -5.76 -7.00 7.26
N ALA A 120 -5.07 -5.88 7.41
CA ALA A 120 -4.62 -5.37 8.69
C ALA A 120 -5.83 -4.92 9.50
N THR A 121 -6.05 -5.51 10.66
CA THR A 121 -6.97 -4.98 11.66
C THR A 121 -6.41 -3.66 12.18
N LEU A 122 -7.20 -2.60 12.07
CA LEU A 122 -6.96 -1.32 12.74
C LEU A 122 -7.39 -1.41 14.21
#